data_AF-A0A2G5VZF6-F1
#
_entry.id   AF-A0A2G5VZF6-F1
#
_cell.length_a   1.000
_cell.length_b   1.000
_cell.length_c   1.000
_cell.angle_alpha   90.00
_cell.angle_beta   90.00
_cell.angle_gamma   90.00
#
_symmetry.space_group_name_H-M   'P 1'
#
loop_
_entity.id
_entity.type
_entity.pdbx_description
1 polymer ?
#
loop_
_entity_poly.entity_id
_entity_poly.type
_entity_poly.pdbx_seq_one_letter_code
_entity_poly.pdbx_strand_id
1 'polypeptide(L)'
;MQLQIIVVAISFILAALGVTGMYNGVYIPSVKLILLSGLTAIAIHLIVCRIRPNKNKKLDKLMGFAMTLFGVMLLSSFVYSSWKMEKFLSHLAMMKLTLVLLVVVAVYLNIVFIRAEISYKKKRGNQRIEEQPNKSYFEKRKEEKKRIERGEVRIILGGSTDNDDN
;
A
#
# COMPACT_ATOMS: atom_id res chain seq x y z
N MET A 1 -10.69 -5.60 15.01
CA MET A 1 -9.79 -4.43 15.04
C MET A 1 -8.60 -4.68 15.97
N GLN A 2 -8.80 -4.91 17.28
CA GLN A 2 -7.71 -5.16 18.23
C GLN A 2 -6.77 -6.31 17.82
N LEU A 3 -7.30 -7.48 17.42
CA LEU A 3 -6.47 -8.63 17.01
C LEU A 3 -5.58 -8.35 15.78
N GLN A 4 -6.09 -7.65 14.77
CA GLN A 4 -5.32 -7.30 13.57
C GLN A 4 -4.19 -6.31 13.90
N ILE A 5 -4.45 -5.36 14.80
CA ILE A 5 -3.41 -4.44 15.29
C ILE A 5 -2.30 -5.22 15.97
N ILE A 6 -2.65 -6.17 16.85
CA ILE A 6 -1.69 -6.99 17.58
C ILE A 6 -0.81 -7.79 16.62
N VAL A 7 -1.40 -8.49 15.64
CA VAL A 7 -0.64 -9.28 14.66
C VAL A 7 0.33 -8.39 13.86
N VAL A 8 -0.17 -7.28 13.30
CA VAL A 8 0.68 -6.39 12.50
C VAL A 8 1.77 -5.75 13.34
N ALA A 9 1.47 -5.34 14.58
CA ALA A 9 2.46 -4.77 15.50
C ALA A 9 3.55 -5.79 15.84
N ILE A 10 3.18 -7.02 16.17
CA ILE A 10 4.13 -8.10 16.47
C ILE A 10 5.00 -8.38 15.24
N SER A 11 4.41 -8.53 14.05
CA SER A 11 5.16 -8.77 12.81
C SER A 11 6.13 -7.63 12.50
N PHE A 12 5.71 -6.38 12.70
CA PHE A 12 6.56 -5.21 12.48
C PHE A 12 7.72 -5.14 13.49
N ILE A 13 7.43 -5.34 14.78
CA ILE A 13 8.45 -5.34 15.84
C ILE A 13 9.47 -6.46 15.61
N LEU A 14 9.01 -7.67 15.28
CA LEU A 14 9.90 -8.80 14.98
C LEU A 14 10.78 -8.50 13.77
N ALA A 15 10.23 -7.91 12.70
CA ALA A 15 11.02 -7.54 11.53
C ALA A 15 12.06 -6.46 11.87
N ALA A 16 11.69 -5.43 12.63
CA ALA A 16 12.60 -4.37 13.04
C ALA A 16 13.72 -4.89 13.97
N LEU A 17 13.37 -5.73 14.95
CA LEU A 17 14.35 -6.41 15.81
C LEU A 17 15.26 -7.33 15.02
N GLY A 18 14.72 -8.05 14.03
CA GLY A 18 15.50 -8.92 13.15
C GLY A 18 16.55 -8.13 12.35
N VAL A 19 16.14 -7.03 11.71
CA VAL A 19 17.07 -6.15 10.97
C VAL A 19 18.14 -5.58 11.91
N THR A 20 17.75 -5.09 13.10
CA THR A 20 18.68 -4.53 14.08
C THR A 20 19.65 -5.58 14.62
N GLY A 21 19.15 -6.78 14.93
CA GLY A 21 19.94 -7.92 15.39
C GLY A 21 20.95 -8.39 14.34
N MET A 22 20.55 -8.43 13.07
CA MET A 22 21.43 -8.73 11.94
C MET A 22 22.52 -7.65 11.78
N TYR A 23 22.16 -6.37 11.89
CA TYR A 23 23.13 -5.27 11.78
C TYR A 23 24.20 -5.32 12.88
N ASN A 24 23.78 -5.62 14.11
CA ASN A 24 24.69 -5.78 15.25
C ASN A 24 25.49 -7.08 15.18
N GLY A 25 25.11 -8.03 14.32
CA GLY A 25 25.76 -9.33 14.20
C GLY A 25 25.47 -10.29 15.35
N VAL A 26 24.44 -10.01 16.17
CA VAL A 26 24.04 -10.85 17.32
C VAL A 26 23.44 -12.17 16.83
N TYR A 27 22.66 -12.12 15.75
CA TYR A 27 22.01 -13.28 15.17
C TYR A 27 21.83 -13.08 13.67
N ILE A 28 22.25 -14.08 12.89
CA ILE A 28 22.08 -14.11 11.43
C ILE A 28 21.15 -15.29 11.12
N PRO A 29 19.84 -15.04 10.96
CA PRO A 29 18.89 -16.10 10.66
C PRO A 29 19.21 -16.70 9.30
N SER A 30 19.04 -18.03 9.19
CA SER A 30 19.15 -18.72 7.90
C SER A 30 18.03 -18.28 6.96
N VAL A 31 18.30 -18.27 5.65
CA VAL A 31 17.32 -17.93 4.60
C VAL A 31 16.01 -18.71 4.78
N LYS A 32 16.09 -19.99 5.16
CA LYS A 32 14.93 -20.86 5.40
C LYS A 32 14.06 -20.36 6.56
N LEU A 33 14.67 -19.92 7.67
CA LEU A 33 13.95 -19.40 8.83
C LEU A 33 13.25 -18.08 8.52
N ILE A 34 13.91 -17.19 7.77
CA ILE A 34 13.32 -15.91 7.37
C ILE A 34 12.12 -16.14 6.43
N LEU A 35 12.27 -17.06 5.48
CA LEU A 35 11.19 -17.40 4.56
C LEU A 35 9.99 -18.01 5.29
N LEU A 36 10.24 -18.95 6.22
CA LEU A 36 9.19 -19.56 7.01
C LEU A 36 8.46 -18.52 7.89
N SER A 37 9.21 -17.67 8.60
CA SER A 37 8.63 -16.62 9.46
C SER A 37 7.85 -15.56 8.67
N GLY A 38 8.33 -15.17 7.49
CA GLY A 38 7.61 -14.27 6.59
C GLY A 38 6.30 -14.89 6.08
N LEU A 39 6.34 -16.15 5.64
CA LEU A 39 5.14 -16.86 5.18
C LEU A 39 4.11 -17.06 6.29
N THR A 40 4.54 -17.44 7.49
CA THR A 40 3.62 -17.61 8.63
C THR A 40 3.00 -16.28 9.03
N ALA A 41 3.76 -15.18 9.02
CA ALA A 41 3.22 -13.84 9.28
C ALA A 41 2.13 -13.45 8.26
N ILE A 42 2.36 -13.69 6.96
CA ILE A 42 1.34 -13.46 5.92
C ILE A 42 0.12 -14.33 6.16
N ALA A 43 0.32 -15.64 6.39
CA ALA A 43 -0.78 -16.59 6.57
C ALA A 43 -1.66 -16.19 7.76
N ILE A 44 -1.06 -15.85 8.90
CA ILE A 44 -1.78 -15.39 10.09
C ILE A 44 -2.55 -14.10 9.78
N HIS A 45 -1.93 -13.14 9.09
CA HIS A 45 -2.61 -11.89 8.72
C HIS A 45 -3.82 -12.14 7.80
N LEU A 46 -3.69 -13.03 6.82
CA LEU A 46 -4.79 -13.39 5.92
C LEU A 46 -5.94 -14.09 6.67
N ILE A 47 -5.62 -15.01 7.58
CA ILE A 47 -6.60 -15.69 8.43
C ILE A 47 -7.36 -14.66 9.28
N VAL A 48 -6.65 -13.73 9.93
CA VAL A 48 -7.27 -12.69 10.76
C VAL A 48 -8.15 -11.77 9.92
N CYS A 49 -7.70 -11.37 8.72
CA CYS A 49 -8.50 -10.58 7.79
C CYS A 49 -9.76 -11.33 7.32
N ARG A 50 -9.69 -12.66 7.16
CA ARG A 50 -10.84 -13.47 6.74
C ARG A 50 -11.89 -13.62 7.84
N ILE A 51 -11.46 -13.80 9.09
CA ILE A 51 -12.34 -13.95 10.26
C ILE A 51 -12.96 -12.60 10.65
N ARG A 52 -12.20 -11.51 10.53
CA ARG A 52 -12.68 -10.16 10.86
C ARG A 52 -12.51 -9.24 9.65
N PRO A 53 -13.53 -9.10 8.79
CA PRO A 53 -13.45 -8.32 7.55
C PRO A 53 -13.40 -6.80 7.74
N ASN A 54 -13.02 -6.32 8.94
CA ASN A 54 -12.92 -4.90 9.22
C ASN A 54 -11.66 -4.34 8.56
N LYS A 55 -11.81 -3.86 7.31
CA LYS A 55 -10.70 -3.45 6.44
C LYS A 55 -10.08 -2.13 6.89
N ASN A 56 -9.02 -2.21 7.70
CA ASN A 56 -8.18 -1.05 8.00
C ASN A 56 -6.99 -0.97 7.05
N LYS A 57 -7.12 -0.15 5.99
CA LYS A 57 -6.09 0.05 4.97
C LYS A 57 -4.75 0.55 5.54
N LYS A 58 -4.73 1.20 6.71
CA LYS A 58 -3.47 1.64 7.34
C LYS A 58 -2.68 0.45 7.89
N LEU A 59 -3.38 -0.53 8.48
CA LEU A 59 -2.75 -1.75 9.00
C LEU A 59 -2.21 -2.63 7.88
N ASP A 60 -2.94 -2.74 6.77
CA ASP A 60 -2.46 -3.51 5.61
C ASP A 60 -1.18 -2.91 5.01
N LYS A 61 -1.06 -1.57 5.00
CA LYS A 61 0.18 -0.89 4.57
C LYS A 61 1.34 -1.16 5.53
N LEU A 62 1.08 -1.11 6.84
CA LEU A 62 2.10 -1.42 7.83
C LEU A 62 2.55 -2.89 7.76
N MET A 63 1.61 -3.80 7.50
CA MET A 63 1.94 -5.21 7.23
C MET A 63 2.78 -5.35 5.97
N GLY A 64 2.43 -4.64 4.88
CA GLY A 64 3.24 -4.59 3.67
C GLY A 64 4.66 -4.10 3.94
N PHE A 65 4.82 -3.05 4.76
CA PHE A 65 6.12 -2.56 5.18
C PHE A 65 6.91 -3.62 5.97
N ALA A 66 6.28 -4.29 6.94
CA ALA A 66 6.91 -5.40 7.68
C ALA A 66 7.36 -6.52 6.73
N MET A 67 6.56 -6.88 5.73
CA MET A 67 6.93 -7.87 4.72
C MET A 67 8.12 -7.44 3.86
N THR A 68 8.22 -6.16 3.52
CA THR A 68 9.42 -5.67 2.82
C THR A 68 10.67 -5.80 3.68
N LEU A 69 10.59 -5.57 5.00
CA LEU A 69 11.71 -5.81 5.91
C LEU A 69 12.10 -7.29 6.01
N PHE A 70 11.13 -8.22 6.00
CA PHE A 70 11.43 -9.65 5.84
C PHE A 70 12.15 -9.96 4.53
N GLY A 71 11.76 -9.32 3.43
CA GLY A 71 12.46 -9.43 2.15
C GLY A 71 13.90 -8.92 2.22
N VAL A 72 14.13 -7.79 2.88
CA VAL A 72 15.48 -7.23 3.12
C VAL A 72 16.35 -8.21 3.92
N MET A 73 15.83 -8.75 5.02
CA MET A 73 16.54 -9.74 5.82
C MET A 73 16.87 -10.99 4.99
N LEU A 74 15.92 -11.47 4.19
CA LEU A 74 16.09 -12.66 3.35
C LEU A 74 17.21 -12.47 2.35
N LEU A 75 17.20 -11.37 1.60
CA LEU A 75 18.24 -11.06 0.61
C LEU A 75 19.60 -10.85 1.28
N SER A 76 19.64 -10.16 2.42
CA SER A 76 20.90 -9.92 3.15
C SER A 76 21.49 -11.22 3.71
N SER A 77 20.65 -12.11 4.25
CA SER A 77 21.06 -13.44 4.70
C SER A 77 21.51 -14.33 3.54
N PHE A 78 20.84 -14.23 2.39
CA PHE A 78 21.26 -14.92 1.18
C PHE A 78 22.65 -14.48 0.72
N VAL A 79 22.91 -13.17 0.69
CA VAL A 79 24.23 -12.61 0.39
C VAL A 79 25.26 -13.10 1.40
N TYR A 80 24.94 -13.07 2.70
CA TYR A 80 25.83 -13.61 3.74
C TYR A 80 26.23 -15.07 3.47
N SER A 81 25.28 -15.92 3.07
CA SER A 81 25.54 -17.34 2.81
C SER A 81 26.23 -17.64 1.48
N SER A 82 26.04 -16.78 0.47
CA SER A 82 26.50 -17.02 -0.90
C SER A 82 27.77 -16.27 -1.27
N TRP A 83 28.20 -15.33 -0.43
CA TRP A 83 29.44 -14.59 -0.64
C TRP A 83 30.62 -15.57 -0.57
N LYS A 84 31.64 -15.34 -1.41
CA LYS A 84 32.85 -16.16 -1.46
C LYS A 84 34.14 -15.32 -1.50
N MET A 85 33.99 -14.00 -1.65
CA MET A 85 35.09 -13.06 -1.86
C MET A 85 35.60 -12.49 -0.52
N GLU A 86 36.01 -13.37 0.39
CA GLU A 86 36.50 -12.98 1.73
C GLU A 86 37.75 -12.09 1.69
N LYS A 87 38.56 -12.23 0.62
CA LYS A 87 39.79 -11.45 0.46
C LYS A 87 39.56 -9.94 0.33
N PHE A 88 38.38 -9.52 -0.13
CA PHE A 88 38.04 -8.11 -0.30
C PHE A 88 37.16 -7.59 0.83
N LEU A 89 36.13 -8.36 1.18
CA LEU A 89 35.16 -7.96 2.19
C LEU A 89 34.72 -9.20 2.96
N SER A 90 34.70 -9.10 4.28
CA SER A 90 34.17 -10.20 5.11
C SER A 90 32.69 -10.41 4.83
N HIS A 91 32.23 -11.66 4.95
CA HIS A 91 30.82 -12.03 4.83
C HIS A 91 29.90 -11.14 5.66
N LEU A 92 30.32 -10.83 6.89
CA LEU A 92 29.62 -9.94 7.81
C LEU A 92 29.55 -8.50 7.29
N ALA A 93 30.66 -7.95 6.79
CA ALA A 93 30.68 -6.59 6.25
C ALA A 93 29.78 -6.48 5.01
N MET A 94 29.80 -7.50 4.14
CA MET A 94 28.98 -7.50 2.92
C MET A 94 27.50 -7.60 3.22
N MET A 95 27.13 -8.46 4.17
CA MET A 95 25.77 -8.54 4.68
C MET A 95 25.31 -7.19 5.26
N LYS A 96 26.13 -6.52 6.07
CA LYS A 96 25.74 -5.20 6.65
C LYS A 96 25.56 -4.15 5.58
N LEU A 97 26.46 -4.08 4.60
CA LEU A 97 26.36 -3.13 3.49
C LEU A 97 25.08 -3.37 2.70
N THR A 98 24.83 -4.62 2.30
CA THR A 98 23.61 -4.98 1.57
C THR A 98 22.35 -4.73 2.38
N LEU A 99 22.35 -5.04 3.69
CA LEU A 99 21.24 -4.76 4.59
C LEU A 99 20.91 -3.26 4.60
N VAL A 100 21.89 -2.39 4.84
CA VAL A 100 21.67 -0.93 4.88
C VAL A 100 21.13 -0.41 3.54
N LEU A 101 21.75 -0.83 2.44
CA LEU A 101 21.32 -0.42 1.10
C LEU A 101 19.89 -0.87 0.80
N LEU A 102 19.56 -2.12 1.12
CA LEU A 102 18.23 -2.67 0.92
C LEU A 102 17.18 -2.04 1.85
N VAL A 103 17.52 -1.69 3.09
CA VAL A 103 16.60 -0.94 3.98
C VAL A 103 16.27 0.42 3.39
N VAL A 104 17.27 1.18 2.91
CA VAL A 104 17.04 2.49 2.28
C VAL A 104 16.12 2.35 1.06
N VAL A 105 16.40 1.38 0.19
CA VAL A 105 15.56 1.08 -0.98
C VAL A 105 14.15 0.67 -0.56
N ALA A 106 14.00 -0.21 0.44
CA ALA A 106 12.70 -0.65 0.91
C ALA A 106 11.87 0.51 1.48
N VAL A 107 12.47 1.38 2.30
CA VAL A 107 11.79 2.57 2.84
C VAL A 107 11.34 3.48 1.70
N TYR A 108 12.22 3.75 0.73
CA TYR A 108 11.89 4.58 -0.43
C TYR A 108 10.74 3.98 -1.25
N LEU A 109 10.80 2.68 -1.58
CA LEU A 109 9.76 2.00 -2.34
C LEU A 109 8.41 2.01 -1.62
N ASN A 110 8.38 1.84 -0.30
CA ASN A 110 7.13 1.91 0.47
C ASN A 110 6.52 3.31 0.47
N ILE A 111 7.35 4.36 0.59
CA ILE A 111 6.88 5.76 0.48
C ILE A 111 6.31 6.03 -0.92
N VAL A 112 7.05 5.63 -1.96
CA VAL A 112 6.61 5.78 -3.36
C VAL A 112 5.30 5.01 -3.60
N PHE A 113 5.17 3.79 -3.08
CA PHE A 113 3.95 2.98 -3.19
C PHE A 113 2.75 3.68 -2.53
N ILE A 114 2.91 4.18 -1.31
CA ILE A 114 1.85 4.91 -0.60
C ILE A 114 1.45 6.17 -1.40
N ARG A 115 2.43 6.91 -1.93
CA ARG A 115 2.19 8.11 -2.74
C ARG A 115 1.47 7.78 -4.05
N ALA A 116 1.88 6.71 -4.73
CA ALA A 116 1.26 6.23 -5.96
C ALA A 116 -0.21 5.86 -5.73
N GLU A 117 -0.52 5.17 -4.63
CA GLU A 117 -1.91 4.81 -4.28
C GLU A 117 -2.77 6.05 -3.99
N ILE A 118 -2.23 7.05 -3.30
CA ILE A 118 -2.93 8.33 -3.03
C ILE A 118 -3.20 9.08 -4.35
N SER A 119 -2.19 9.17 -5.22
CA SER A 119 -2.30 9.82 -6.53
C SER A 119 -3.34 9.14 -7.42
N TYR A 120 -3.32 7.80 -7.46
CA TYR A 120 -4.28 7.00 -8.21
C TYR A 120 -5.71 7.19 -7.70
N LYS A 121 -5.92 7.18 -6.37
CA LYS A 121 -7.24 7.44 -5.78
C LYS A 121 -7.74 8.85 -6.08
N LYS A 122 -6.86 9.85 -6.06
CA LYS A 122 -7.21 11.23 -6.42
C LYS A 122 -7.67 11.32 -7.88
N LYS A 123 -6.95 10.65 -8.80
CA LYS A 123 -7.34 10.61 -10.23
C LYS A 123 -8.67 9.88 -10.47
N ARG A 124 -8.90 8.72 -9.83
CA ARG A 124 -10.18 7.98 -9.95
C ARG A 124 -11.34 8.72 -9.28
N GLY A 125 -11.09 9.47 -8.20
CA GLY A 125 -12.06 10.37 -7.58
C GLY A 125 -12.44 11.53 -8.50
N ASN A 126 -11.46 12.12 -9.18
CA ASN A 126 -11.70 13.15 -10.20
C ASN A 126 -12.42 12.61 -11.44
N GLN A 127 -12.22 11.35 -11.81
CA GLN A 127 -12.91 10.71 -12.94
C GLN A 127 -14.35 10.28 -12.63
N ARG A 128 -14.81 10.36 -11.37
CA ARG A 128 -16.22 10.18 -11.00
C ARG A 128 -17.04 11.47 -11.09
N ILE A 129 -16.36 12.61 -11.22
CA ILE A 129 -16.95 13.94 -11.40
C ILE A 129 -16.39 14.48 -12.73
N GLU A 130 -16.68 13.79 -13.84
CA GLU A 130 -16.96 14.56 -15.06
C GLU A 130 -18.38 15.11 -14.91
N GLU A 131 -18.55 16.04 -13.96
CA GLU A 131 -19.48 17.13 -14.25
C GLU A 131 -18.94 17.73 -15.53
N GLN A 132 -19.72 17.64 -16.60
CA GLN A 132 -19.46 18.36 -17.84
C GLN A 132 -18.93 19.74 -17.49
N PRO A 133 -17.85 20.22 -18.14
CA PRO A 133 -17.27 21.52 -17.84
C PRO A 133 -18.41 22.50 -17.70
N ASN A 134 -18.52 23.14 -16.53
CA ASN A 134 -19.68 23.93 -16.14
C ASN A 134 -19.89 24.99 -17.24
N LYS A 135 -20.78 24.69 -18.21
CA LYS A 135 -20.90 25.48 -19.43
C LYS A 135 -21.20 26.89 -18.99
N SER A 136 -20.40 27.84 -19.47
CA SER A 136 -20.58 29.25 -19.14
C SER A 136 -22.04 29.63 -19.41
N TYR A 137 -22.62 30.52 -18.60
CA TYR A 137 -24.03 30.90 -18.69
C TYR A 137 -24.43 31.30 -20.13
N PHE A 138 -23.48 31.85 -20.89
CA PHE A 138 -23.61 32.17 -22.31
C PHE A 138 -23.77 30.96 -23.24
N GLU A 139 -23.05 29.86 -22.98
CA GLU A 139 -23.17 28.62 -23.77
C GLU A 139 -24.51 27.94 -23.53
N LYS A 140 -24.99 27.93 -22.27
CA LYS A 140 -26.34 27.42 -21.93
C LYS A 140 -27.43 28.20 -22.67
N ARG A 141 -27.34 29.53 -22.70
CA ARG A 141 -28.32 30.40 -23.38
C ARG A 141 -28.29 30.27 -24.91
N LYS A 142 -27.10 30.05 -25.49
CA LYS A 142 -26.93 29.81 -26.93
C LYS A 142 -27.45 28.44 -27.35
N GLU A 143 -27.30 27.42 -26.49
CA GLU A 143 -27.91 26.10 -26.70
C GLU A 143 -29.44 26.14 -26.57
N GLU A 144 -29.99 26.87 -25.61
CA GLU A 144 -31.45 27.05 -25.49
C GLU A 144 -32.06 27.70 -26.74
N LYS A 145 -31.47 28.79 -27.25
CA LYS A 145 -31.93 29.41 -28.51
C LYS A 145 -31.91 28.43 -29.69
N LYS A 146 -30.81 27.69 -29.85
CA LYS A 146 -30.67 26.67 -30.92
C LYS A 146 -31.57 25.44 -30.73
N ARG A 147 -32.10 25.20 -29.52
CA ARG A 147 -33.03 24.10 -29.22
C ARG A 147 -34.48 24.52 -29.45
N ILE A 148 -34.84 25.76 -29.10
CA ILE A 148 -36.15 26.35 -29.42
C ILE A 148 -36.34 26.44 -30.94
N GLU A 149 -35.30 26.83 -31.70
CA GLU A 149 -35.32 26.83 -33.17
C GLU A 149 -35.47 25.42 -33.79
N ARG A 150 -35.11 24.36 -33.06
CA ARG A 150 -35.20 22.97 -33.53
C ARG A 150 -36.49 22.25 -33.10
N GLY A 151 -37.38 22.90 -32.36
CA GLY A 151 -38.67 22.35 -31.98
C GLY A 151 -38.62 21.14 -31.04
N GLU A 152 -37.50 20.91 -30.34
CA GLU A 152 -37.36 19.79 -29.39
C GLU A 152 -38.10 20.09 -28.08
N VAL A 153 -39.29 19.52 -27.92
CA VAL A 153 -40.07 19.56 -26.68
C VAL A 153 -39.56 18.48 -25.73
N ARG A 154 -38.92 18.85 -24.62
CA ARG A 154 -38.74 17.93 -23.48
C ARG A 154 -39.95 18.01 -22.57
N ILE A 155 -40.68 16.90 -22.49
CA ILE A 155 -41.61 16.66 -21.39
C ILE A 155 -40.74 16.35 -20.16
N ILE A 156 -40.70 17.27 -19.20
CA ILE A 156 -40.11 17.02 -17.89
C ILE A 156 -41.14 16.20 -17.12
N LEU A 157 -40.94 14.87 -17.09
CA LEU A 157 -41.68 14.00 -16.19
C LEU A 157 -41.24 14.33 -14.76
N GLY A 158 -42.23 14.64 -13.92
CA GLY A 158 -42.08 15.33 -12.64
C GLY A 158 -41.00 14.75 -11.73
N GLY A 159 -40.35 15.64 -10.98
CA GLY A 159 -39.55 15.24 -9.83
C GLY A 159 -40.46 14.64 -8.76
N SER A 160 -40.14 13.44 -8.29
CA SER A 160 -40.69 12.93 -7.06
C SER A 160 -40.14 13.76 -5.90
N THR A 161 -40.99 14.59 -5.32
CA THR A 161 -40.77 15.09 -3.96
C THR A 161 -40.95 13.88 -3.03
N ASP A 162 -39.85 13.22 -2.68
CA ASP A 162 -39.84 12.34 -1.51
C ASP A 162 -39.98 13.27 -0.29
N ASN A 163 -41.21 13.37 0.20
CA ASN A 163 -41.53 14.06 1.44
C ASN A 163 -41.25 13.06 2.58
N ASP A 164 -40.04 13.11 3.14
CA ASP A 164 -39.68 12.41 4.38
C ASP A 164 -40.34 13.14 5.57
N ASP A 165 -41.61 12.80 5.83
CA ASP A 165 -42.29 13.10 7.09
C ASP A 165 -42.74 11.77 7.75
N ASN A 166 -41.83 11.13 8.48
CA ASN A 166 -42.01 10.47 9.81
C ASN A 166 -40.81 9.61 10.21
#